data_AF-A0AAJ5TCH3-F1
#
_entry.id   AF-A0AAJ5TCH3-F1
#
_cell.length_a   1.000
_cell.length_b   1.000
_cell.length_c   1.000
_cell.angle_alpha   90.00
_cell.angle_beta   90.00
_cell.angle_gamma   90.00
#
_symmetry.space_group_name_H-M   'P 1'
#
loop_
_entity.id
_entity.type
_entity.pdbx_description
1 polymer ?
#
loop_
_entity_poly.entity_id
_entity_poly.type
_entity_poly.pdbx_seq_one_letter_code
_entity_poly.pdbx_strand_id
1 'polypeptide(L)'
;MLFNNFVNILWLIYPPVLSFIAIAVFNLFILYKIRPNYYFRNVFRRIKILNKKSIALKCNSLFKTGLSEIEKIARKNNKILLFSLIFHFFVVIVEFIIIWNIFYDESAIFLLIIIPGAFGFGKLFIGTAVFGTTLVSKKMIKKAKKGIEKWKFDSQSFHFDKEYQPNGKKTKNVIIFINPGQRPTLFSLKYFEKYFKGYDLALFYFLIWGIHFPQIRNVKFESLDVYQDFVNLYAKTG
;
A
#
# COMPACT_ATOMS: atom_id res chain seq x y z
N MET A 1 22.23 14.73 -44.52
CA MET A 1 22.22 13.25 -44.50
C MET A 1 20.82 12.82 -44.08
N LEU A 2 19.95 12.48 -45.04
CA LEU A 2 18.58 12.01 -44.79
C LEU A 2 18.63 10.52 -44.42
N PHE A 3 19.04 10.20 -43.19
CA PHE A 3 18.67 8.91 -42.61
C PHE A 3 17.15 8.99 -42.32
N ASN A 4 16.38 8.12 -42.97
CA ASN A 4 14.91 8.08 -43.01
C ASN A 4 14.21 8.66 -41.76
N ASN A 5 13.33 9.64 -41.95
CA ASN A 5 12.51 10.26 -40.87
C ASN A 5 11.85 9.24 -39.94
N PHE A 6 11.49 8.06 -40.44
CA PHE A 6 10.93 6.96 -39.64
C PHE A 6 11.91 6.37 -38.62
N VAL A 7 13.19 6.20 -38.99
CA VAL A 7 14.24 5.66 -38.11
C VAL A 7 14.56 6.66 -37.00
N ASN A 8 14.60 7.96 -37.30
CA ASN A 8 14.83 9.00 -36.29
C ASN A 8 13.68 9.10 -35.27
N ILE A 9 12.42 8.95 -35.71
CA ILE A 9 11.26 8.93 -34.80
C ILE A 9 11.30 7.68 -33.90
N LEU A 10 11.66 6.51 -34.43
CA LEU A 10 11.83 5.30 -33.63
C LEU A 10 12.90 5.48 -32.54
N TRP A 11 14.05 6.06 -32.89
CA TRP A 11 15.13 6.34 -31.93
C TRP A 11 14.76 7.42 -30.90
N LEU A 12 13.89 8.37 -31.25
CA LEU A 12 13.36 9.36 -30.32
C LEU A 12 12.35 8.74 -29.31
N ILE A 13 11.57 7.74 -29.73
CA ILE A 13 10.55 7.09 -28.89
C ILE A 13 11.14 5.98 -28.01
N TYR A 14 12.16 5.27 -28.50
CA TYR A 14 12.66 4.07 -27.86
C TYR A 14 13.20 4.30 -26.42
N PRO A 15 14.06 5.30 -26.15
CA PRO A 15 14.55 5.55 -24.80
C PRO A 15 13.43 5.92 -23.79
N PRO A 16 12.49 6.84 -24.11
CA PRO A 16 11.35 7.13 -23.26
C PRO A 16 10.47 5.92 -22.94
N VAL A 17 10.26 5.01 -23.90
CA VAL A 17 9.47 3.78 -23.69
C VAL A 17 10.19 2.85 -22.73
N LEU A 18 11.49 2.59 -22.95
CA LEU A 18 12.27 1.72 -22.08
C LEU A 18 12.32 2.22 -20.64
N SER A 19 12.59 3.51 -20.45
CA SER A 19 12.63 4.11 -19.12
C SER A 19 11.25 4.13 -18.47
N PHE A 20 10.16 4.31 -19.25
CA PHE A 20 8.79 4.19 -18.75
C PHE A 20 8.51 2.78 -18.21
N ILE A 21 8.90 1.74 -18.96
CA ILE A 21 8.77 0.34 -18.52
C ILE A 21 9.59 0.10 -17.25
N ALA A 22 10.84 0.56 -17.21
CA ALA A 22 11.71 0.43 -16.04
C ALA A 22 11.10 1.10 -14.80
N ILE A 23 10.54 2.31 -14.97
CA ILE A 23 9.84 3.04 -13.92
C ILE A 23 8.56 2.31 -13.49
N ALA A 24 7.79 1.75 -14.41
CA ALA A 24 6.60 0.96 -14.08
C ALA A 24 6.96 -0.27 -13.23
N VAL A 25 8.00 -1.02 -13.60
CA VAL A 25 8.51 -2.17 -12.84
C VAL A 25 9.03 -1.73 -11.46
N PHE A 26 9.79 -0.63 -11.40
CA PHE A 26 10.26 -0.07 -10.14
C PHE A 26 9.10 0.30 -9.21
N ASN A 27 8.05 0.92 -9.72
CA ASN A 27 6.85 1.22 -8.92
C ASN A 27 6.10 -0.02 -8.46
N LEU A 28 6.03 -1.07 -9.27
CA LEU A 28 5.45 -2.36 -8.84
C LEU A 28 6.24 -2.93 -7.67
N PHE A 29 7.58 -2.86 -7.71
CA PHE A 29 8.44 -3.28 -6.61
C PHE A 29 8.24 -2.42 -5.35
N ILE A 30 8.16 -1.09 -5.51
CA ILE A 30 7.86 -0.17 -4.40
C ILE A 30 6.51 -0.54 -3.78
N LEU A 31 5.45 -0.61 -4.60
CA LEU A 31 4.09 -0.97 -4.16
C LEU A 31 4.06 -2.29 -3.40
N TYR A 32 4.84 -3.28 -3.86
CA TYR A 32 5.01 -4.56 -3.16
C TYR A 32 5.65 -4.40 -1.77
N LYS A 33 6.71 -3.57 -1.65
CA LYS A 33 7.46 -3.36 -0.41
C LYS A 33 6.69 -2.54 0.62
N ILE A 34 5.95 -1.52 0.19
CA ILE A 34 5.21 -0.60 1.08
C ILE A 34 3.72 -0.93 1.19
N ARG A 35 3.32 -2.08 0.65
CA ARG A 35 1.96 -2.64 0.74
C ARG A 35 1.34 -2.62 2.14
N PRO A 36 2.07 -2.83 3.25
CA PRO A 36 1.56 -2.60 4.60
C PRO A 36 0.81 -1.28 4.79
N ASN A 37 1.34 -0.18 4.22
CA ASN A 37 0.71 1.13 4.35
C ASN A 37 -0.69 1.18 3.73
N TYR A 38 -0.91 0.45 2.64
CA TYR A 38 -2.22 0.37 2.00
C TYR A 38 -3.28 -0.18 2.97
N TYR A 39 -2.94 -1.23 3.71
CA TYR A 39 -3.82 -1.80 4.73
C TYR A 39 -4.03 -0.85 5.91
N PHE A 40 -2.96 -0.19 6.39
CA PHE A 40 -3.07 0.78 7.48
C PHE A 40 -4.04 1.91 7.12
N ARG A 41 -3.95 2.45 5.89
CA ARG A 41 -4.89 3.48 5.42
C ARG A 41 -6.33 2.99 5.43
N ASN A 42 -6.55 1.73 5.04
CA ASN A 42 -7.89 1.15 5.07
C ASN A 42 -8.44 1.06 6.49
N VAL A 43 -7.65 0.52 7.44
CA VAL A 43 -8.05 0.46 8.85
C VAL A 43 -8.33 1.85 9.40
N PHE A 44 -7.47 2.84 9.10
CA PHE A 44 -7.68 4.23 9.54
C PHE A 44 -8.94 4.87 8.94
N ARG A 45 -9.26 4.55 7.67
CA ARG A 45 -10.51 4.99 7.04
C ARG A 45 -11.72 4.40 7.77
N ARG A 46 -11.65 3.14 8.19
CA ARG A 46 -12.72 2.48 8.95
C ARG A 46 -12.85 3.06 10.36
N ILE A 47 -11.75 3.26 11.09
CA ILE A 47 -11.75 3.97 12.39
C ILE A 47 -12.40 5.35 12.24
N LYS A 48 -12.08 6.10 11.17
CA LYS A 48 -12.70 7.40 10.89
C LYS A 48 -14.22 7.29 10.69
N ILE A 49 -14.70 6.26 10.00
CA ILE A 49 -16.14 6.01 9.79
C ILE A 49 -16.84 5.70 11.12
N LEU A 50 -16.27 4.80 11.93
CA LEU A 50 -16.82 4.45 13.24
C LEU A 50 -16.90 5.66 14.18
N ASN A 51 -15.86 6.50 14.16
CA ASN A 51 -15.86 7.73 14.94
C ASN A 51 -16.93 8.74 14.50
N LYS A 52 -17.14 8.90 13.20
CA LYS A 52 -18.22 9.75 12.68
C LYS A 52 -19.60 9.27 13.12
N LYS A 53 -19.78 7.96 13.25
CA LYS A 53 -21.02 7.34 13.75
C LYS A 53 -21.09 7.29 15.28
N SER A 54 -20.15 7.90 15.98
CA SER A 54 -20.01 7.87 17.43
C SER A 54 -19.88 6.47 18.06
N ILE A 55 -19.57 5.44 17.28
CA ILE A 55 -19.53 4.07 17.79
C ILE A 55 -18.24 3.79 18.56
N ALA A 56 -18.39 3.25 19.77
CA ALA A 56 -17.30 2.72 20.59
C ALA A 56 -17.35 1.20 20.59
N LEU A 57 -16.18 0.55 20.50
CA LEU A 57 -16.07 -0.91 20.43
C LEU A 57 -15.39 -1.45 21.68
N LYS A 58 -15.66 -2.72 21.99
CA LYS A 58 -14.79 -3.55 22.82
C LYS A 58 -13.77 -4.24 21.91
N CYS A 59 -12.51 -4.32 22.35
CA CYS A 59 -11.42 -4.81 21.52
C CYS A 59 -10.27 -5.32 22.40
N ASN A 60 -9.43 -6.22 21.89
CA ASN A 60 -8.25 -6.66 22.61
C ASN A 60 -7.18 -5.54 22.68
N SER A 61 -6.43 -5.49 23.77
CA SER A 61 -5.32 -4.55 23.99
C SER A 61 -4.25 -4.62 22.89
N LEU A 62 -4.06 -5.78 22.26
CA LEU A 62 -3.19 -5.97 21.09
C LEU A 62 -3.50 -5.00 19.94
N PHE A 63 -4.75 -4.56 19.78
CA PHE A 63 -5.09 -3.56 18.77
C PHE A 63 -4.37 -2.23 18.99
N LYS A 64 -4.36 -1.78 20.25
CA LYS A 64 -3.72 -0.52 20.65
C LYS A 64 -2.21 -0.64 20.52
N THR A 65 -1.65 -1.79 20.90
CA THR A 65 -0.23 -2.12 20.70
C THR A 65 0.13 -2.07 19.21
N GLY A 66 -0.59 -2.79 18.34
CA GLY A 66 -0.34 -2.78 16.91
C GLY A 66 -0.43 -1.38 16.28
N LEU A 67 -1.42 -0.57 16.70
CA LEU A 67 -1.54 0.83 16.26
C LEU A 67 -0.32 1.68 16.65
N SER A 68 0.27 1.43 17.83
CA SER A 68 1.43 2.17 18.30
C SER A 68 2.67 1.94 17.42
N GLU A 69 2.82 0.73 16.87
CA GLU A 69 3.96 0.35 16.04
C GLU A 69 3.92 0.95 14.62
N ILE A 70 2.72 1.18 14.09
CA ILE A 70 2.51 1.64 12.70
C ILE A 70 3.29 2.91 12.40
N GLU A 71 3.50 3.79 13.39
CA GLU A 71 4.23 5.03 13.19
C GLU A 71 5.68 4.80 12.72
N LYS A 72 6.38 3.82 13.30
CA LYS A 72 7.76 3.49 12.90
C LYS A 72 7.78 2.90 11.49
N ILE A 73 6.83 2.00 11.19
CA ILE A 73 6.70 1.31 9.90
C ILE A 73 6.37 2.31 8.79
N ALA A 74 5.33 3.12 9.00
CA ALA A 74 4.87 4.13 8.06
C ALA A 74 5.96 5.16 7.77
N ARG A 75 6.73 5.60 8.77
CA ARG A 75 7.87 6.51 8.55
C ARG A 75 8.92 5.90 7.63
N LYS A 76 9.30 4.63 7.83
CA LYS A 76 10.25 3.92 6.95
C LYS A 76 9.72 3.82 5.52
N ASN A 77 8.46 3.42 5.37
CA ASN A 77 7.81 3.28 4.05
C ASN A 77 7.62 4.63 3.34
N ASN A 78 7.29 5.70 4.08
CA ASN A 78 7.15 7.04 3.52
C ASN A 78 8.48 7.62 3.02
N LYS A 79 9.61 7.28 3.65
CA LYS A 79 10.94 7.63 3.13
C LYS A 79 11.19 6.98 1.77
N ILE A 80 10.85 5.70 1.62
CA ILE A 80 10.95 4.98 0.35
C ILE A 80 10.07 5.64 -0.73
N LEU A 81 8.84 6.04 -0.37
CA LEU A 81 7.93 6.75 -1.25
C LEU A 81 8.47 8.11 -1.71
N LEU A 82 9.02 8.89 -0.78
CA LEU A 82 9.59 10.20 -1.10
C LEU A 82 10.82 10.07 -1.99
N PHE A 83 11.71 9.12 -1.69
CA PHE A 83 12.87 8.81 -2.52
C PHE A 83 12.43 8.40 -3.93
N SER A 84 11.43 7.51 -4.03
CA SER A 84 10.84 7.12 -5.31
C SER A 84 10.39 8.34 -6.10
N LEU A 85 9.58 9.23 -5.50
CA LEU A 85 9.08 10.43 -6.18
C LEU A 85 10.21 11.32 -6.71
N ILE A 86 11.22 11.61 -5.88
CA ILE A 86 12.40 12.41 -6.26
C ILE A 86 13.16 11.73 -7.41
N PHE A 87 13.35 10.41 -7.34
CA PHE A 87 14.01 9.63 -8.39
C PHE A 87 13.28 9.74 -9.73
N HIS A 88 11.94 9.77 -9.74
CA HIS A 88 11.18 9.97 -10.98
C HIS A 88 11.43 11.33 -11.60
N PHE A 89 11.40 12.40 -10.81
CA PHE A 89 11.73 13.75 -11.29
C PHE A 89 13.13 13.79 -11.88
N PHE A 90 14.10 13.21 -11.19
CA PHE A 90 15.48 13.13 -11.68
C PHE A 90 15.57 12.41 -13.03
N VAL A 91 14.97 11.23 -13.16
CA VAL A 91 14.97 10.45 -14.42
C VAL A 91 14.33 11.24 -15.55
N VAL A 92 13.20 11.91 -15.32
CA VAL A 92 12.51 12.70 -16.35
C VAL A 92 13.36 13.88 -16.82
N ILE A 93 13.99 14.61 -15.90
CA ILE A 93 14.85 15.76 -16.24
C ILE A 93 16.08 15.29 -17.02
N VAL A 94 16.78 14.27 -16.54
CA VAL A 94 18.00 13.75 -17.18
C VAL A 94 17.68 13.19 -18.56
N GLU A 95 16.61 12.41 -18.70
CA GLU A 95 16.18 11.91 -20.00
C GLU A 95 15.85 13.04 -20.96
N PHE A 96 15.12 14.06 -20.52
CA PHE A 96 14.79 15.21 -21.36
C PHE A 96 16.05 15.91 -21.87
N ILE A 97 17.04 16.16 -21.00
CA ILE A 97 18.32 16.78 -21.38
C ILE A 97 19.08 15.92 -22.39
N ILE A 98 19.16 14.60 -22.17
CA ILE A 98 19.85 13.67 -23.08
C ILE A 98 19.18 13.67 -24.46
N ILE A 99 17.85 13.54 -24.50
CA ILE A 99 17.10 13.52 -25.75
C ILE A 99 17.24 14.86 -26.48
N TRP A 100 17.14 15.97 -25.75
CA TRP A 100 17.34 17.30 -26.31
C TRP A 100 18.71 17.41 -26.97
N ASN A 101 19.79 17.03 -26.28
CA ASN A 101 21.15 17.15 -26.83
C ASN A 101 21.43 16.24 -28.03
N ILE A 102 20.79 15.07 -28.12
CA ILE A 102 21.05 14.10 -29.21
C ILE A 102 20.16 14.36 -30.43
N PHE A 103 18.90 14.75 -30.23
CA PHE A 103 17.88 14.81 -31.27
C PHE A 103 17.37 16.22 -31.56
N TYR A 104 18.07 17.27 -31.11
CA TYR A 104 17.69 18.65 -31.40
C TYR A 104 17.68 18.90 -32.92
N ASP A 105 16.48 19.18 -33.42
CA ASP A 105 16.23 19.63 -34.78
C ASP A 105 15.08 20.63 -34.73
N GLU A 106 15.34 21.85 -35.20
CA GLU A 106 14.38 22.95 -35.21
C GLU A 106 13.11 22.57 -36.00
N SER A 107 13.25 21.77 -37.07
CA SER A 107 12.15 21.31 -37.90
C SER A 107 11.24 20.28 -37.20
N ALA A 108 11.75 19.61 -36.16
CA ALA A 108 11.04 18.56 -35.41
C ALA A 108 10.83 18.91 -33.93
N ILE A 109 11.03 20.18 -33.55
CA ILE A 109 11.00 20.64 -32.15
C ILE A 109 9.72 20.26 -31.40
N PHE A 110 8.58 20.26 -32.10
CA PHE A 110 7.30 19.86 -31.54
C PHE A 110 7.30 18.39 -31.08
N LEU A 111 7.83 17.47 -31.92
CA LEU A 111 7.93 16.06 -31.58
C LEU A 111 8.95 15.82 -30.46
N LEU A 112 10.05 16.58 -30.48
CA LEU A 112 11.11 16.53 -29.46
C LEU A 112 10.62 16.97 -28.07
N ILE A 113 9.61 17.83 -28.00
CA ILE A 113 8.99 18.24 -26.72
C ILE A 113 7.90 17.26 -26.31
N ILE A 114 6.99 16.91 -27.23
CA ILE A 114 5.77 16.16 -26.87
C ILE A 114 6.07 14.71 -26.52
N ILE A 115 6.94 14.03 -27.26
CA ILE A 115 7.21 12.61 -27.01
C ILE A 115 7.85 12.44 -25.62
N PRO A 116 9.00 13.06 -25.29
CA PRO A 116 9.56 12.99 -23.95
C PRO A 116 8.64 13.58 -22.88
N GLY A 117 7.90 14.65 -23.19
CA GLY A 117 6.95 15.28 -22.28
C GLY A 117 5.82 14.34 -21.86
N ALA A 118 5.21 13.62 -22.80
CA ALA A 118 4.13 12.68 -22.54
C ALA A 118 4.62 11.48 -21.71
N PHE A 119 5.76 10.89 -22.06
CA PHE A 119 6.37 9.80 -21.28
C PHE A 119 6.83 10.28 -19.89
N GLY A 120 7.40 11.47 -19.81
CA GLY A 120 7.79 12.12 -18.56
C GLY A 120 6.60 12.33 -17.62
N PHE A 121 5.51 12.89 -18.16
CA PHE A 121 4.25 13.02 -17.42
C PHE A 121 3.72 11.67 -16.95
N GLY A 122 3.71 10.66 -17.82
CA GLY A 122 3.29 9.30 -17.47
C GLY A 122 4.09 8.70 -16.31
N LYS A 123 5.42 8.85 -16.32
CA LYS A 123 6.31 8.42 -15.23
C LYS A 123 5.96 9.11 -13.92
N LEU A 124 5.82 10.43 -13.93
CA LEU A 124 5.45 11.21 -12.74
C LEU A 124 4.04 10.87 -12.23
N PHE A 125 3.10 10.63 -13.14
CA PHE A 125 1.74 10.23 -12.81
C PHE A 125 1.72 8.90 -12.05
N ILE A 126 2.45 7.88 -12.53
CA ILE A 126 2.53 6.58 -11.86
C ILE A 126 3.14 6.74 -10.46
N GLY A 127 4.28 7.44 -10.33
CA GLY A 127 4.93 7.67 -9.04
C GLY A 127 4.02 8.40 -8.06
N THR A 128 3.31 9.42 -8.54
CA THR A 128 2.33 10.19 -7.74
C THR A 128 1.12 9.35 -7.36
N ALA A 129 0.64 8.47 -8.24
CA ALA A 129 -0.47 7.56 -7.93
C ALA A 129 -0.08 6.55 -6.84
N VAL A 130 1.13 5.96 -6.91
CA VAL A 130 1.64 5.08 -5.85
C VAL A 130 1.77 5.85 -4.54
N PHE A 131 2.36 7.04 -4.56
CA PHE A 131 2.49 7.91 -3.39
C PHE A 131 1.12 8.26 -2.79
N GLY A 132 0.19 8.74 -3.61
CA GLY A 132 -1.14 9.18 -3.21
C GLY A 132 -2.00 8.05 -2.65
N THR A 133 -1.83 6.82 -3.10
CA THR A 133 -2.60 5.64 -2.64
C THR A 133 -2.02 4.98 -1.39
N THR A 134 -0.71 5.15 -1.11
CA THR A 134 -0.01 4.41 -0.04
C THR A 134 0.65 5.30 1.03
N LEU A 135 0.70 6.62 0.85
CA LEU A 135 1.22 7.51 1.89
C LEU A 135 0.39 7.39 3.17
N VAL A 136 1.04 7.14 4.31
CA VAL A 136 0.40 7.18 5.64
C VAL A 136 0.97 8.35 6.42
N SER A 137 0.23 9.45 6.50
CA SER A 137 0.73 10.66 7.20
C SER A 137 0.64 10.54 8.72
N LYS A 138 1.52 11.27 9.43
CA LYS A 138 1.44 11.40 10.90
C LYS A 138 0.07 11.89 11.36
N LYS A 139 -0.57 12.78 10.60
CA LYS A 139 -1.92 13.28 10.87
C LYS A 139 -2.97 12.17 10.82
N MET A 140 -2.87 11.24 9.87
CA MET A 140 -3.77 10.08 9.80
C MET A 140 -3.61 9.17 11.02
N ILE A 141 -2.38 8.86 11.41
CA ILE A 141 -2.10 8.03 12.60
C ILE A 141 -2.62 8.70 13.86
N LYS A 142 -2.31 9.98 14.08
CA LYS A 142 -2.80 10.74 15.24
C LYS A 142 -4.33 10.75 15.30
N LYS A 143 -4.99 10.93 14.15
CA LYS A 143 -6.46 10.89 14.07
C LYS A 143 -7.02 9.50 14.39
N ALA A 144 -6.37 8.43 13.96
CA ALA A 144 -6.74 7.07 14.31
C ALA A 144 -6.56 6.80 15.81
N LYS A 145 -5.42 7.21 16.41
CA LYS A 145 -5.14 7.11 17.84
C LYS A 145 -6.22 7.80 18.68
N LYS A 146 -6.51 9.08 18.40
CA LYS A 146 -7.62 9.80 19.04
C LYS A 146 -8.96 9.10 18.85
N GLY A 147 -9.16 8.55 17.67
CA GLY A 147 -10.38 7.85 17.29
C GLY A 147 -10.67 6.57 18.08
N ILE A 148 -9.69 5.99 18.75
CA ILE A 148 -9.88 4.77 19.55
C ILE A 148 -9.84 5.05 21.05
N GLU A 149 -9.64 6.29 21.50
CA GLU A 149 -9.53 6.63 22.93
C GLU A 149 -10.81 6.29 23.70
N LYS A 150 -11.97 6.39 23.06
CA LYS A 150 -13.27 6.04 23.66
C LYS A 150 -13.59 4.54 23.63
N TRP A 151 -12.73 3.71 23.07
CA TRP A 151 -12.95 2.25 23.00
C TRP A 151 -12.56 1.58 24.32
N LYS A 152 -13.18 0.43 24.61
CA LYS A 152 -12.85 -0.37 25.78
C LYS A 152 -11.89 -1.48 25.36
N PHE A 153 -10.77 -1.59 26.08
CA PHE A 153 -9.74 -2.59 25.81
C PHE A 153 -9.62 -3.56 26.97
N ASP A 154 -9.59 -4.85 26.67
CA ASP A 154 -9.21 -5.90 27.62
C ASP A 154 -8.14 -6.82 27.02
N SER A 155 -7.53 -7.63 27.87
CA SER A 155 -6.46 -8.57 27.49
C SER A 155 -6.94 -10.03 27.41
N GLN A 156 -8.21 -10.29 27.69
CA GLN A 156 -8.73 -11.65 27.88
C GLN A 156 -9.41 -12.18 26.62
N SER A 157 -10.23 -11.37 25.96
CA SER A 157 -10.96 -11.77 24.77
C SER A 157 -10.31 -11.17 23.53
N PHE A 158 -10.32 -11.93 22.42
CA PHE A 158 -9.88 -11.40 21.13
C PHE A 158 -10.98 -10.63 20.41
N HIS A 159 -12.21 -10.61 20.94
CA HIS A 159 -13.37 -9.88 20.40
C HIS A 159 -13.67 -10.20 18.94
N PHE A 160 -13.29 -11.37 18.43
CA PHE A 160 -13.69 -11.82 17.10
C PHE A 160 -15.19 -12.18 17.06
N ASP A 161 -15.74 -12.47 15.87
CA ASP A 161 -17.16 -12.83 15.71
C ASP A 161 -17.54 -14.09 16.52
N LYS A 162 -16.57 -14.96 16.80
CA LYS A 162 -16.67 -16.09 17.74
C LYS A 162 -15.35 -16.22 18.50
N GLU A 163 -15.39 -16.81 19.70
CA GLU A 163 -14.17 -17.11 20.45
C GLU A 163 -13.53 -18.41 19.93
N TYR A 164 -12.22 -18.33 19.68
CA TYR A 164 -11.45 -19.39 19.04
C TYR A 164 -10.59 -20.12 20.06
N GLN A 165 -10.50 -21.44 19.90
CA GLN A 165 -9.60 -22.27 20.70
C GLN A 165 -8.42 -22.75 19.85
N PRO A 166 -7.19 -22.81 20.41
CA PRO A 166 -6.05 -23.36 19.69
C PRO A 166 -6.32 -24.81 19.25
N ASN A 167 -6.06 -25.14 17.98
CA ASN A 167 -6.36 -26.47 17.44
C ASN A 167 -5.35 -27.01 16.44
N GLY A 168 -4.21 -26.33 16.25
CA GLY A 168 -3.09 -26.81 15.42
C GLY A 168 -3.39 -26.95 13.91
N LYS A 169 -4.63 -26.71 13.47
CA LYS A 169 -5.03 -26.80 12.07
C LYS A 169 -4.46 -25.63 11.28
N LYS A 170 -3.89 -25.90 10.11
CA LYS A 170 -3.53 -24.86 9.13
C LYS A 170 -4.82 -24.35 8.46
N THR A 171 -5.12 -23.07 8.64
CA THR A 171 -6.27 -22.43 8.00
C THR A 171 -5.88 -21.83 6.64
N LYS A 172 -6.84 -21.67 5.71
CA LYS A 172 -6.59 -21.08 4.39
C LYS A 172 -6.98 -19.60 4.37
N ASN A 173 -6.60 -18.90 3.31
CA ASN A 173 -6.62 -17.44 3.16
C ASN A 173 -8.03 -16.83 3.30
N VAL A 174 -8.12 -15.62 3.87
CA VAL A 174 -9.29 -14.74 3.80
C VAL A 174 -9.22 -13.88 2.55
N ILE A 175 -10.36 -13.76 1.86
CA ILE A 175 -10.51 -12.84 0.75
C ILE A 175 -10.98 -11.48 1.29
N ILE A 176 -10.10 -10.48 1.27
CA ILE A 176 -10.41 -9.12 1.72
C ILE A 176 -10.84 -8.26 0.54
N PHE A 177 -12.04 -7.70 0.63
CA PHE A 177 -12.51 -6.62 -0.23
C PHE A 177 -12.28 -5.28 0.49
N ILE A 178 -11.25 -4.56 0.05
CA ILE A 178 -10.81 -3.33 0.73
C ILE A 178 -11.73 -2.16 0.38
N ASN A 179 -12.23 -2.09 -0.85
CA ASN A 179 -13.29 -1.18 -1.30
C ASN A 179 -14.16 -1.84 -2.40
N PRO A 180 -15.42 -1.41 -2.59
CA PRO A 180 -16.24 -1.79 -3.74
C PRO A 180 -15.51 -1.46 -5.06
N GLY A 181 -15.50 -2.39 -6.02
CA GLY A 181 -14.84 -2.23 -7.32
C GLY A 181 -13.34 -2.52 -7.36
N GLN A 182 -12.70 -2.83 -6.22
CA GLN A 182 -11.31 -3.28 -6.20
C GLN A 182 -11.21 -4.80 -6.32
N ARG A 183 -10.12 -5.28 -6.93
CA ARG A 183 -9.83 -6.71 -6.95
C ARG A 183 -9.69 -7.25 -5.52
N PRO A 184 -10.28 -8.42 -5.22
CA PRO A 184 -10.10 -9.06 -3.93
C PRO A 184 -8.62 -9.26 -3.64
N THR A 185 -8.22 -9.02 -2.40
CA THR A 185 -6.86 -9.30 -1.93
C THR A 185 -6.89 -10.49 -0.99
N LEU A 186 -6.13 -11.53 -1.31
CA LEU A 186 -5.94 -12.67 -0.43
C LEU A 186 -5.02 -12.25 0.73
N PHE A 187 -5.53 -12.38 1.95
CA PHE A 187 -4.78 -12.17 3.17
C PHE A 187 -4.76 -13.46 3.99
N SER A 188 -3.61 -13.81 4.52
CA SER A 188 -3.40 -15.05 5.26
C SER A 188 -2.19 -14.94 6.16
N LEU A 189 -1.97 -15.94 7.00
CA LEU A 189 -0.73 -16.03 7.77
C LEU A 189 0.52 -16.01 6.86
N LYS A 190 0.56 -16.84 5.81
CA LYS A 190 1.70 -16.83 4.86
C LYS A 190 1.91 -15.46 4.24
N TYR A 191 0.82 -14.74 3.96
CA TYR A 191 0.89 -13.36 3.50
C TYR A 191 1.48 -12.45 4.59
N PHE A 192 0.98 -12.53 5.82
CA PHE A 192 1.50 -11.77 6.95
C PHE A 192 3.00 -12.02 7.13
N GLU A 193 3.44 -13.27 7.21
CA GLU A 193 4.86 -13.63 7.32
C GLU A 193 5.70 -13.12 6.15
N LYS A 194 5.17 -13.11 4.92
CA LYS A 194 5.91 -12.66 3.73
C LYS A 194 6.13 -11.15 3.71
N TYR A 195 5.10 -10.37 4.00
CA TYR A 195 5.13 -8.89 3.87
C TYR A 195 5.38 -8.18 5.20
N PHE A 196 5.15 -8.88 6.29
CA PHE A 196 5.26 -8.40 7.66
C PHE A 196 6.23 -9.26 8.50
N LYS A 197 7.22 -9.90 7.86
CA LYS A 197 8.28 -10.62 8.57
C LYS A 197 8.94 -9.73 9.63
N GLY A 198 8.94 -10.19 10.89
CA GLY A 198 9.59 -9.50 12.00
C GLY A 198 8.79 -8.35 12.63
N TYR A 199 7.51 -8.18 12.29
CA TYR A 199 6.60 -7.33 13.06
C TYR A 199 5.84 -8.12 14.12
N ASP A 200 5.36 -7.41 15.15
CA ASP A 200 4.64 -7.99 16.28
C ASP A 200 3.31 -8.63 15.84
N LEU A 201 2.89 -9.70 16.53
CA LEU A 201 1.55 -10.28 16.41
C LEU A 201 0.44 -9.27 16.70
N ALA A 202 0.71 -8.26 17.52
CA ALA A 202 -0.17 -7.11 17.72
C ALA A 202 -0.50 -6.40 16.41
N LEU A 203 0.45 -6.30 15.47
CA LEU A 203 0.20 -5.78 14.13
C LEU A 203 -0.68 -6.71 13.30
N PHE A 204 -0.50 -8.02 13.44
CA PHE A 204 -1.35 -9.01 12.78
C PHE A 204 -2.80 -8.87 13.26
N TYR A 205 -3.00 -8.82 14.58
CA TYR A 205 -4.29 -8.59 15.22
C TYR A 205 -4.92 -7.27 14.76
N PHE A 206 -4.15 -6.18 14.78
CA PHE A 206 -4.62 -4.86 14.32
C PHE A 206 -5.15 -4.91 12.88
N LEU A 207 -4.46 -5.60 11.97
CA LEU A 207 -4.85 -5.70 10.57
C LEU A 207 -6.09 -6.56 10.38
N ILE A 208 -6.11 -7.77 10.96
CA ILE A 208 -7.26 -8.67 10.81
C ILE A 208 -8.49 -8.04 11.46
N TRP A 209 -8.40 -7.54 12.69
CA TRP A 209 -9.56 -6.96 13.34
C TRP A 209 -9.99 -5.63 12.71
N GLY A 210 -9.02 -4.77 12.39
CA GLY A 210 -9.29 -3.45 11.83
C GLY A 210 -9.91 -3.46 10.43
N ILE A 211 -9.69 -4.53 9.67
CA ILE A 211 -10.34 -4.75 8.38
C ILE A 211 -11.74 -5.35 8.55
N HIS A 212 -12.02 -6.05 9.65
CA HIS A 212 -13.28 -6.77 9.84
C HIS A 212 -14.30 -6.05 10.74
N PHE A 213 -14.13 -4.75 11.06
CA PHE A 213 -15.05 -4.08 11.97
C PHE A 213 -16.54 -4.38 11.65
N PRO A 214 -17.28 -5.00 12.60
CA PRO A 214 -18.55 -5.68 12.33
C PRO A 214 -19.67 -4.76 11.82
N GLN A 215 -19.48 -3.44 11.92
CA GLN A 215 -20.47 -2.43 11.58
C GLN A 215 -20.34 -1.89 10.14
N ILE A 216 -19.47 -2.48 9.31
CA ILE A 216 -19.19 -2.01 7.93
C ILE A 216 -19.34 -3.19 6.95
N ARG A 217 -20.49 -3.24 6.25
CA ARG A 217 -20.99 -4.32 5.36
C ARG A 217 -20.16 -4.62 4.08
N ASN A 218 -18.89 -4.25 4.02
CA ASN A 218 -18.07 -4.33 2.79
C ASN A 218 -17.06 -5.49 2.79
N VAL A 219 -17.27 -6.53 3.60
CA VAL A 219 -16.41 -7.73 3.61
C VAL A 219 -17.29 -8.92 3.21
N LYS A 220 -16.97 -9.57 2.09
CA LYS A 220 -17.57 -10.86 1.74
C LYS A 220 -16.74 -11.97 2.38
N PHE A 221 -17.39 -12.73 3.26
CA PHE A 221 -16.79 -13.88 3.93
C PHE A 221 -16.84 -15.09 3.00
N GLU A 222 -16.02 -15.06 1.97
CA GLU A 222 -15.79 -16.24 1.16
C GLU A 222 -14.50 -16.89 1.65
N SER A 223 -14.69 -17.94 2.46
CA SER A 223 -13.70 -18.92 2.91
C SER A 223 -12.72 -18.53 4.04
N LEU A 224 -12.77 -19.36 5.09
CA LEU A 224 -11.71 -19.71 6.05
C LEU A 224 -11.18 -18.64 7.02
N ASP A 225 -10.63 -19.14 8.12
CA ASP A 225 -10.67 -18.48 9.42
C ASP A 225 -9.30 -17.94 9.84
N VAL A 226 -8.95 -16.73 9.39
CA VAL A 226 -7.68 -16.08 9.75
C VAL A 226 -7.60 -15.77 11.26
N TYR A 227 -8.72 -15.72 11.96
CA TYR A 227 -8.73 -15.59 13.42
C TYR A 227 -8.22 -16.86 14.09
N GLN A 228 -8.55 -18.04 13.56
CA GLN A 228 -7.97 -19.31 14.02
C GLN A 228 -6.45 -19.37 13.80
N ASP A 229 -5.95 -18.90 12.64
CA ASP A 229 -4.50 -18.80 12.39
C ASP A 229 -3.84 -17.90 13.44
N PHE A 230 -4.44 -16.74 13.71
CA PHE A 230 -3.95 -15.82 14.73
C PHE A 230 -3.92 -16.46 16.12
N VAL A 231 -4.99 -17.12 16.56
CA VAL A 231 -5.04 -17.79 17.88
C VAL A 231 -4.03 -18.92 17.98
N ASN A 232 -3.86 -19.72 16.93
CA ASN A 232 -2.86 -20.79 16.88
C ASN A 232 -1.42 -20.25 16.96
N LEU A 233 -1.15 -19.07 16.41
CA LEU A 233 0.17 -18.43 16.53
C LEU A 233 0.37 -17.83 17.91
N TYR A 234 -0.62 -17.08 18.39
CA TYR A 234 -0.56 -16.42 19.69
C TYR A 234 -0.27 -17.42 20.80
N ALA A 235 -0.94 -18.57 20.80
CA ALA A 235 -0.71 -19.66 21.74
C ALA A 235 0.67 -20.34 21.64
N LYS A 236 1.41 -20.16 20.53
CA LYS A 236 2.78 -20.68 20.37
C LYS A 236 3.86 -19.70 20.81
N THR A 237 3.52 -18.41 20.86
CA THR A 237 4.48 -17.32 21.06
C THR A 237 4.32 -16.57 22.39
N GLY A 238 3.12 -16.63 22.98
CA GLY A 238 2.83 -16.11 24.31
C GLY A 238 2.88 -17.22 25.35
#